data_AF-A0AAV8U4W1-F1
#
_entry.id   AF-A0AAV8U4W1-F1
#
_cell.length_a   1.000
_cell.length_b   1.000
_cell.length_c   1.000
_cell.angle_alpha   90.00
_cell.angle_beta   90.00
_cell.angle_gamma   90.00
#
_symmetry.space_group_name_H-M   'P 1'
#
loop_
_entity.id
_entity.type
_entity.pdbx_description
1 polymer ?
#
loop_
_entity_poly.entity_id
_entity_poly.type
_entity_poly.pdbx_seq_one_letter_code
_entity_poly.pdbx_strand_id
1 'polypeptide(L)'
;MTTRLSEIEDEDELDEEPGEVIESAPPLKVGEERELNNTGIKKLLLKKGVGWETPEFDDEVTVHYVGTLLDGTKFDSTRDRNVLVTLKLGKGEVVTGLDHGVITMKKDERSLLTLPPEMGYGVAGREGVPPNSVVQFEVELVSWITVVDVTKDGGVIKKIIEKGQRMEHPGDLDEVLVKYQVTLADGTIVASTLEEGIEFHIKDDHLFPALPQAIITMKGGEKAKVIVQSQYAFGEEGKDVGDGIIHSIPPNSVVNLDLELVSFKPVVDVTGDGKVFKKILKEGEGTLVANEGASVNVSYMAKLQDGTIFEKKGVDGEQPLQFLTDEEQVISGLDRAAATMKKGEQAIITISPEYGFGGVEVKKDLATVPPNSLLVYEAEMLDFVKEKAPWEMNNQEKIEAAGRKKEEGNLLFKGEKYERAWRKYDKAADYVGEESSFGDDEEKLVKALRVSCWLNGAACCLKLVDFPKAIELCSKVLNIEFTNVKALYRRAQAYRQTADLFLAELDIKKALEVDPHNREIKSLQKSLKQLQVESNKRDAKLYSKMFSRMSTHPPLVTKKLKVERVEDEKR
;
A
#
# COMPACT_ATOMS: atom_id res chain seq x y z
N MET A 1 -44.01 -20.37 39.40
CA MET A 1 -42.66 -19.79 39.34
C MET A 1 -41.88 -20.64 38.35
N THR A 2 -41.41 -20.20 37.19
CA THR A 2 -41.35 -18.88 36.56
C THR A 2 -40.94 -19.19 35.10
N THR A 3 -41.63 -18.55 34.15
CA THR A 3 -41.16 -17.92 32.89
C THR A 3 -39.66 -18.09 32.54
N ARG A 4 -39.19 -18.28 31.29
CA ARG A 4 -39.50 -17.57 30.02
C ARG A 4 -38.79 -18.30 28.85
N LEU A 5 -39.42 -18.29 27.67
CA LEU A 5 -38.84 -18.64 26.37
C LEU A 5 -38.33 -17.38 25.67
N SER A 6 -37.18 -17.55 24.99
CA SER A 6 -36.68 -16.89 23.77
C SER A 6 -36.65 -15.36 23.67
N GLU A 7 -35.44 -14.80 23.60
CA GLU A 7 -34.97 -13.77 22.64
C GLU A 7 -33.59 -13.28 23.14
N ILE A 8 -32.52 -13.66 22.44
CA ILE A 8 -31.21 -12.99 22.52
C ILE A 8 -30.81 -12.75 21.06
N GLU A 9 -30.62 -11.46 20.80
CA GLU A 9 -30.27 -10.83 19.53
C GLU A 9 -28.82 -11.16 19.18
N ASP A 10 -28.56 -11.50 17.92
CA ASP A 10 -27.22 -11.53 17.33
C ASP A 10 -26.83 -10.06 17.03
N GLU A 11 -25.90 -9.53 17.83
CA GLU A 11 -25.20 -8.27 17.56
C GLU A 11 -24.07 -8.55 16.54
N ASP A 12 -24.33 -8.28 15.25
CA ASP A 12 -23.27 -8.11 14.26
C ASP A 12 -22.74 -6.67 14.36
N GLU A 13 -21.61 -6.50 15.06
CA GLU A 13 -20.79 -5.28 15.03
C GLU A 13 -20.18 -5.11 13.63
N LEU A 14 -20.73 -4.16 12.86
CA LEU A 14 -20.10 -3.63 11.65
C LEU A 14 -19.29 -2.39 12.05
N ASP A 15 -17.96 -2.51 12.01
CA ASP A 15 -17.02 -1.39 12.09
C ASP A 15 -17.23 -0.45 10.90
N GLU A 16 -18.00 0.63 11.10
CA GLU A 16 -18.07 1.76 10.17
C GLU A 16 -16.93 2.75 10.48
N GLU A 17 -16.01 2.93 9.52
CA GLU A 17 -15.06 4.04 9.55
C GLU A 17 -15.79 5.40 9.47
N PRO A 18 -15.27 6.46 10.09
CA PRO A 18 -16.01 7.69 10.35
C PRO A 18 -16.19 8.53 9.08
N GLY A 19 -17.25 8.25 8.34
CA GLY A 19 -17.85 9.18 7.38
C GLY A 19 -18.65 10.25 8.12
N GLU A 20 -18.65 11.49 7.62
CA GLU A 20 -19.45 12.59 8.17
C GLU A 20 -20.91 12.16 8.39
N VAL A 21 -21.38 12.27 9.65
CA VAL A 21 -22.76 11.99 10.03
C VAL A 21 -23.67 13.02 9.39
N ILE A 22 -24.20 12.71 8.20
CA ILE A 22 -25.39 13.39 7.69
C ILE A 22 -26.56 12.76 8.44
N GLU A 23 -27.16 13.48 9.39
CA GLU A 23 -28.40 13.06 10.06
C GLU A 23 -29.45 12.70 9.00
N SER A 24 -29.63 11.41 8.74
CA SER A 24 -30.50 10.92 7.67
C SER A 24 -31.96 10.99 8.13
N ALA A 25 -32.58 12.14 7.90
CA ALA A 25 -34.02 12.28 8.06
C ALA A 25 -34.75 11.16 7.28
N PRO A 26 -35.81 10.53 7.85
CA PRO A 26 -36.43 9.34 7.28
C PRO A 26 -36.91 9.55 5.83
N PRO A 27 -36.98 8.52 4.97
CA PRO A 27 -37.42 8.68 3.57
C PRO A 27 -38.82 9.30 3.47
N LEU A 28 -38.99 10.31 2.59
CA LEU A 28 -40.27 11.01 2.40
C LEU A 28 -41.33 10.07 1.81
N LYS A 29 -42.56 10.07 2.35
CA LYS A 29 -43.69 9.30 1.79
C LYS A 29 -44.49 10.14 0.78
N VAL A 30 -45.23 9.46 -0.10
CA VAL A 30 -46.09 10.15 -1.08
C VAL A 30 -47.12 10.98 -0.34
N GLY A 31 -47.25 12.26 -0.70
CA GLY A 31 -48.11 13.23 -0.04
C GLY A 31 -47.48 13.95 1.15
N GLU A 32 -46.26 13.58 1.56
CA GLU A 32 -45.53 14.30 2.61
C GLU A 32 -44.69 15.44 2.02
N GLU A 33 -44.68 16.58 2.71
CA GLU A 33 -43.84 17.73 2.41
C GLU A 33 -42.70 17.85 3.42
N ARG A 34 -41.50 18.21 2.95
CA ARG A 34 -40.33 18.48 3.78
C ARG A 34 -39.52 19.65 3.25
N GLU A 35 -38.98 20.46 4.13
CA GLU A 35 -37.99 21.47 3.78
C GLU A 35 -36.60 20.84 3.55
N LEU A 36 -35.94 21.21 2.46
CA LEU A 36 -34.61 20.70 2.09
C LEU A 36 -33.52 21.56 2.73
N ASN A 37 -32.70 20.96 3.58
CA ASN A 37 -31.41 21.49 4.07
C ASN A 37 -31.44 22.96 4.56
N ASN A 38 -32.53 23.39 5.20
CA ASN A 38 -32.76 24.78 5.66
C ASN A 38 -32.61 25.86 4.56
N THR A 39 -32.77 25.47 3.29
CA THR A 39 -32.69 26.38 2.14
C THR A 39 -33.99 27.14 1.90
N GLY A 40 -35.06 26.86 2.67
CA GLY A 40 -36.41 27.33 2.41
C GLY A 40 -37.14 26.59 1.26
N ILE A 41 -36.45 25.71 0.53
CA ILE A 41 -37.07 24.87 -0.51
C ILE A 41 -37.93 23.80 0.13
N LYS A 42 -39.21 23.74 -0.25
CA LYS A 42 -40.11 22.66 0.20
C LYS A 42 -40.33 21.66 -0.90
N LYS A 43 -40.13 20.38 -0.59
CA LYS A 43 -40.37 19.25 -1.48
C LYS A 43 -41.56 18.45 -1.01
N LEU A 44 -42.58 18.34 -1.85
CA LEU A 44 -43.72 17.46 -1.68
C LEU A 44 -43.60 16.28 -2.65
N LEU A 45 -43.52 15.06 -2.14
CA LEU A 45 -43.39 13.87 -2.97
C LEU A 45 -44.74 13.49 -3.60
N LEU A 46 -44.85 13.50 -4.93
CA LEU A 46 -46.07 13.15 -5.66
C LEU A 46 -46.07 11.69 -6.15
N LYS A 47 -44.90 11.16 -6.50
CA LYS A 47 -44.70 9.78 -6.93
C LYS A 47 -43.30 9.33 -6.53
N LYS A 48 -43.20 8.17 -5.87
CA LYS A 48 -41.90 7.56 -5.54
C LYS A 48 -41.13 7.21 -6.81
N GLY A 49 -39.84 7.53 -6.81
CA GLY A 49 -38.89 7.00 -7.77
C GLY A 49 -38.43 5.57 -7.43
N VAL A 50 -37.58 5.03 -8.28
CA VAL A 50 -36.95 3.71 -8.15
C VAL A 50 -35.48 3.85 -7.75
N GLY A 51 -34.96 2.83 -7.07
CA GLY A 51 -33.58 2.81 -6.60
C GLY A 51 -33.32 3.68 -5.37
N TRP A 52 -32.05 3.79 -5.01
CA TRP A 52 -31.56 4.58 -3.88
C TRP A 52 -30.69 5.76 -4.31
N GLU A 53 -30.11 5.71 -5.50
CA GLU A 53 -29.26 6.76 -6.07
C GLU A 53 -30.06 8.00 -6.47
N THR A 54 -29.38 9.14 -6.42
CA THR A 54 -29.84 10.45 -6.88
C THR A 54 -28.72 11.10 -7.70
N PRO A 55 -29.01 12.05 -8.61
CA PRO A 55 -27.96 12.73 -9.36
C PRO A 55 -27.17 13.68 -8.46
N GLU A 56 -25.93 13.96 -8.86
CA GLU A 56 -25.05 14.91 -8.19
C GLU A 56 -24.97 16.24 -8.96
N PHE A 57 -24.34 17.26 -8.38
CA PHE A 57 -23.97 18.44 -9.16
C PHE A 57 -23.05 18.05 -10.31
N ASP A 58 -23.08 18.81 -11.40
CA ASP A 58 -22.44 18.50 -12.68
C ASP A 58 -23.06 17.37 -13.52
N ASP A 59 -23.95 16.53 -12.98
CA ASP A 59 -24.66 15.53 -13.77
C ASP A 59 -25.61 16.15 -14.81
N GLU A 60 -25.79 15.43 -15.92
CA GLU A 60 -26.76 15.79 -16.96
C GLU A 60 -28.07 15.05 -16.70
N VAL A 61 -29.06 15.75 -16.14
CA VAL A 61 -30.38 15.19 -15.82
C VAL A 61 -31.37 15.43 -16.94
N THR A 62 -32.19 14.43 -17.25
CA THR A 62 -33.32 14.55 -18.18
C THR A 62 -34.61 14.59 -17.39
N VAL A 63 -35.35 15.68 -17.52
CA VAL A 63 -36.55 15.95 -16.72
C VAL A 63 -37.73 16.42 -17.57
N HIS A 64 -38.93 16.20 -17.04
CA HIS A 64 -40.08 17.05 -17.32
C HIS A 64 -40.34 17.97 -16.13
N TYR A 65 -40.61 19.24 -16.39
CA TYR A 65 -41.12 20.16 -15.38
C TYR A 65 -42.26 21.06 -15.87
N VAL A 66 -43.06 21.54 -14.91
CA VAL A 66 -44.08 22.59 -15.05
C VAL A 66 -43.88 23.61 -13.94
N GLY A 67 -43.58 24.86 -14.31
CA GLY A 67 -43.40 26.01 -13.42
C GLY A 67 -44.64 26.88 -13.30
N THR A 68 -45.11 27.11 -12.08
CA THR A 68 -46.31 27.90 -11.76
C THR A 68 -46.08 28.87 -10.61
N LEU A 69 -46.84 29.96 -10.57
CA LEU A 69 -47.02 30.80 -9.38
C LEU A 69 -47.95 30.10 -8.37
N LEU A 70 -48.02 30.61 -7.13
CA LEU A 70 -48.89 30.05 -6.08
C LEU A 70 -50.38 30.14 -6.40
N ASP A 71 -50.79 31.06 -7.28
CA ASP A 71 -52.17 31.17 -7.76
C ASP A 71 -52.49 30.17 -8.88
N GLY A 72 -51.52 29.33 -9.27
CA GLY A 72 -51.64 28.34 -10.34
C GLY A 72 -51.30 28.88 -11.73
N THR A 73 -50.97 30.16 -11.88
CA THR A 73 -50.57 30.74 -13.16
C THR A 73 -49.28 30.08 -13.63
N LYS A 74 -49.37 29.35 -14.74
CA LYS A 74 -48.23 28.69 -15.37
C LYS A 74 -47.39 29.69 -16.16
N PHE A 75 -46.07 29.68 -15.92
CA PHE A 75 -45.12 30.53 -16.64
C PHE A 75 -44.14 29.74 -17.52
N ASP A 76 -43.94 28.44 -17.24
CA ASP A 76 -43.09 27.57 -18.07
C ASP A 76 -43.54 26.11 -17.98
N SER A 77 -43.47 25.35 -19.08
CA SER A 77 -43.82 23.93 -19.10
C SER A 77 -43.17 23.19 -20.26
N THR A 78 -42.35 22.21 -19.92
CA THR A 78 -41.80 21.24 -20.87
C THR A 78 -42.87 20.27 -21.37
N ARG A 79 -43.88 19.97 -20.54
CA ARG A 79 -45.00 19.09 -20.91
C ARG A 79 -45.88 19.73 -21.98
N ASP A 80 -46.11 21.04 -21.90
CA ASP A 80 -46.92 21.78 -22.89
C ASP A 80 -46.22 21.82 -24.25
N ARG A 81 -44.87 21.79 -24.23
CA ARG A 81 -44.02 21.68 -25.42
C ARG A 81 -43.85 20.24 -25.93
N ASN A 82 -44.29 19.24 -25.16
CA ASN A 82 -44.10 17.81 -25.43
C ASN A 82 -42.63 17.43 -25.71
N VAL A 83 -41.70 18.03 -24.96
CA VAL A 83 -40.25 17.83 -25.12
C VAL A 83 -39.63 17.61 -23.74
N LEU A 84 -38.79 16.59 -23.60
CA LEU A 84 -37.91 16.42 -22.45
C LEU A 84 -36.75 17.40 -22.55
N VAL A 85 -36.30 17.92 -21.41
CA VAL A 85 -35.13 18.79 -21.37
C VAL A 85 -34.01 18.08 -20.61
N THR A 86 -32.80 18.14 -21.17
CA THR A 86 -31.57 17.74 -20.49
C THR A 86 -30.91 18.99 -19.93
N LEU A 87 -30.58 18.96 -18.64
CA LEU A 87 -30.01 20.09 -17.90
C LEU A 87 -28.75 19.63 -17.18
N LYS A 88 -27.72 20.48 -17.15
CA LYS A 88 -26.53 20.24 -16.33
C LYS A 88 -26.67 20.91 -14.96
N LEU A 89 -26.75 20.09 -13.92
CA LEU A 89 -27.03 20.55 -12.55
C LEU A 89 -25.93 21.47 -12.01
N GLY A 90 -26.33 22.61 -11.43
CA GLY A 90 -25.42 23.55 -10.78
C GLY A 90 -24.65 24.47 -11.72
N LYS A 91 -24.97 24.49 -13.02
CA LYS A 91 -24.36 25.39 -14.02
C LYS A 91 -25.22 26.61 -14.36
N GLY A 92 -26.31 26.84 -13.63
CA GLY A 92 -27.17 28.00 -13.83
C GLY A 92 -28.04 27.93 -15.09
N GLU A 93 -28.26 26.72 -15.64
CA GLU A 93 -29.21 26.50 -16.73
C GLU A 93 -30.67 26.64 -16.25
N VAL A 94 -30.90 26.43 -14.96
CA VAL A 94 -32.16 26.67 -14.26
C VAL A 94 -31.94 27.45 -12.97
N VAL A 95 -33.03 27.82 -12.30
CA VAL A 95 -32.96 28.47 -10.98
C VAL A 95 -32.32 27.53 -9.97
N THR A 96 -31.49 28.10 -9.08
CA THR A 96 -30.72 27.36 -8.07
C THR A 96 -31.59 26.41 -7.25
N GLY A 97 -32.81 26.80 -6.88
CA GLY A 97 -33.72 25.95 -6.12
C GLY A 97 -34.20 24.71 -6.87
N LEU A 98 -34.24 24.77 -8.21
CA LEU A 98 -34.56 23.60 -9.02
C LEU A 98 -33.38 22.62 -9.06
N ASP A 99 -32.15 23.12 -9.20
CA ASP A 99 -30.94 22.29 -9.10
C ASP A 99 -30.89 21.54 -7.75
N HIS A 100 -31.03 22.28 -6.64
CA HIS A 100 -31.02 21.72 -5.29
C HIS A 100 -32.21 20.78 -5.00
N GLY A 101 -33.33 20.97 -5.71
CA GLY A 101 -34.47 20.05 -5.61
C GLY A 101 -34.21 18.74 -6.34
N VAL A 102 -33.70 18.80 -7.57
CA VAL A 102 -33.49 17.63 -8.44
C VAL A 102 -32.42 16.69 -7.89
N ILE A 103 -31.35 17.19 -7.26
CA ILE A 103 -30.32 16.35 -6.60
C ILE A 103 -30.89 15.44 -5.50
N THR A 104 -32.09 15.72 -4.99
CA THR A 104 -32.75 14.89 -3.98
C THR A 104 -33.72 13.87 -4.57
N MET A 105 -33.91 13.89 -5.89
CA MET A 105 -34.91 13.08 -6.58
C MET A 105 -34.30 11.77 -7.07
N LYS A 106 -35.08 10.70 -6.94
CA LYS A 106 -34.75 9.39 -7.50
C LYS A 106 -35.22 9.26 -8.94
N LYS A 107 -34.69 8.28 -9.68
CA LYS A 107 -35.16 7.98 -11.03
C LYS A 107 -36.67 7.72 -11.04
N ASP A 108 -37.38 8.26 -12.03
CA ASP A 108 -38.84 8.21 -12.20
C ASP A 108 -39.68 8.86 -11.07
N GLU A 109 -39.02 9.58 -10.14
CA GLU A 109 -39.68 10.32 -9.08
C GLU A 109 -40.42 11.54 -9.65
N ARG A 110 -41.61 11.82 -9.10
CA ARG A 110 -42.32 13.07 -9.34
C ARG A 110 -42.48 13.83 -8.02
N SER A 111 -42.08 15.10 -8.01
CA SER A 111 -42.10 15.94 -6.81
C SER A 111 -42.53 17.36 -7.16
N LEU A 112 -43.26 18.00 -6.24
CA LEU A 112 -43.55 19.43 -6.29
C LEU A 112 -42.53 20.17 -5.43
N LEU A 113 -41.78 21.08 -6.04
CA LEU A 113 -40.76 21.88 -5.39
C LEU A 113 -41.27 23.32 -5.26
N THR A 114 -41.47 23.80 -4.04
CA THR A 114 -41.83 25.19 -3.75
C THR A 114 -40.56 25.96 -3.40
N LEU A 115 -40.21 26.95 -4.21
CA LEU A 115 -38.95 27.70 -4.11
C LEU A 115 -39.22 29.12 -3.58
N PRO A 116 -38.54 29.55 -2.50
CA PRO A 116 -38.58 30.94 -2.08
C PRO A 116 -37.91 31.85 -3.12
N PRO A 117 -38.17 33.18 -3.12
CA PRO A 117 -37.63 34.09 -4.12
C PRO A 117 -36.11 33.98 -4.31
N GLU A 118 -35.36 33.81 -3.21
CA GLU A 118 -33.90 33.71 -3.19
C GLU A 118 -33.36 32.47 -3.92
N MET A 119 -34.16 31.39 -3.98
CA MET A 119 -33.86 30.16 -4.71
C MET A 119 -34.61 30.07 -6.06
N GLY A 120 -35.42 31.08 -6.39
CA GLY A 120 -36.18 31.21 -7.62
C GLY A 120 -35.64 32.33 -8.51
N TYR A 121 -36.45 33.36 -8.74
CA TYR A 121 -36.13 34.49 -9.64
C TYR A 121 -35.81 35.82 -8.91
N GLY A 122 -35.73 35.78 -7.58
CA GLY A 122 -35.27 36.88 -6.72
C GLY A 122 -36.05 38.19 -6.85
N VAL A 123 -35.38 39.28 -6.47
CA VAL A 123 -35.93 40.65 -6.48
C VAL A 123 -36.21 41.20 -7.89
N ALA A 124 -35.61 40.60 -8.92
CA ALA A 124 -35.80 41.04 -10.29
C ALA A 124 -37.03 40.40 -10.93
N GLY A 125 -37.36 39.15 -10.58
CA GLY A 125 -38.34 38.36 -11.32
C GLY A 125 -37.86 38.04 -12.73
N ARG A 126 -38.80 37.69 -13.61
CA ARG A 126 -38.59 37.51 -15.06
C ARG A 126 -39.90 37.70 -15.81
N GLU A 127 -39.86 37.59 -17.14
CA GLU A 127 -41.09 37.51 -17.93
C GLU A 127 -41.99 36.38 -17.43
N GLY A 128 -43.25 36.71 -17.09
CA GLY A 128 -44.22 35.78 -16.52
C GLY A 128 -44.09 35.52 -15.00
N VAL A 129 -43.07 36.07 -14.33
CA VAL A 129 -42.85 35.89 -12.88
C VAL A 129 -42.53 37.24 -12.21
N PRO A 130 -43.44 37.78 -11.38
CA PRO A 130 -43.20 39.05 -10.69
C PRO A 130 -41.97 39.04 -9.77
N PRO A 131 -41.38 40.21 -9.47
CA PRO A 131 -40.38 40.38 -8.41
C PRO A 131 -40.78 39.73 -7.09
N ASN A 132 -39.83 39.10 -6.40
CA ASN A 132 -40.02 38.47 -5.08
C ASN A 132 -41.13 37.40 -5.03
N SER A 133 -41.39 36.71 -6.13
CA SER A 133 -42.40 35.65 -6.19
C SER A 133 -41.87 34.33 -5.63
N VAL A 134 -42.70 33.66 -4.83
CA VAL A 134 -42.58 32.22 -4.57
C VAL A 134 -43.09 31.47 -5.79
N VAL A 135 -42.32 30.50 -6.26
CA VAL A 135 -42.66 29.70 -7.44
C VAL A 135 -42.72 28.21 -7.10
N GLN A 136 -43.50 27.46 -7.86
CA GLN A 136 -43.63 26.02 -7.72
C GLN A 136 -43.23 25.31 -9.01
N PHE A 137 -42.50 24.22 -8.88
CA PHE A 137 -42.12 23.35 -9.99
C PHE A 137 -42.60 21.93 -9.73
N GLU A 138 -43.53 21.43 -10.53
CA GLU A 138 -43.80 19.99 -10.59
C GLU A 138 -42.76 19.37 -11.52
N VAL A 139 -41.87 18.53 -10.97
CA VAL A 139 -40.76 17.90 -11.70
C VAL A 139 -40.93 16.40 -11.73
N GLU A 140 -40.62 15.79 -12.86
CA GLU A 140 -40.45 14.35 -13.06
C GLU A 140 -39.02 14.09 -13.55
N LEU A 141 -38.22 13.37 -12.76
CA LEU A 141 -36.85 13.00 -13.12
C LEU A 141 -36.86 11.70 -13.92
N VAL A 142 -36.53 11.75 -15.20
CA VAL A 142 -36.61 10.58 -16.10
C VAL A 142 -35.33 9.75 -16.03
N SER A 143 -34.17 10.39 -16.16
CA SER A 143 -32.86 9.74 -16.12
C SER A 143 -31.76 10.78 -15.92
N TRP A 144 -30.52 10.34 -15.71
CA TRP A 144 -29.36 11.22 -15.76
C TRP A 144 -28.14 10.46 -16.28
N ILE A 145 -27.17 11.22 -16.77
CA ILE A 145 -25.84 10.77 -17.15
C ILE A 145 -24.88 11.32 -16.10
N THR A 146 -24.11 10.44 -15.47
CA THR A 146 -23.07 10.86 -14.52
C THR A 146 -21.91 11.51 -15.27
N VAL A 147 -21.54 12.72 -14.88
CA VAL A 147 -20.48 13.49 -15.53
C VAL A 147 -19.33 13.71 -14.54
N VAL A 148 -18.16 13.20 -14.89
CA VAL A 148 -16.95 13.27 -14.07
C VAL A 148 -15.92 14.14 -14.77
N ASP A 149 -15.49 15.22 -14.12
CA ASP A 149 -14.29 15.96 -14.51
C ASP A 149 -13.06 15.26 -13.93
N VAL A 150 -12.40 14.45 -14.77
CA VAL A 150 -11.28 13.58 -14.39
C VAL A 150 -10.08 14.41 -13.95
N THR A 151 -9.85 15.55 -14.60
CA THR A 151 -8.71 16.44 -14.33
C THR A 151 -9.03 17.58 -13.37
N LYS A 152 -10.32 17.81 -13.07
CA LYS A 152 -10.83 18.88 -12.20
C LYS A 152 -10.55 20.30 -12.71
N ASP A 153 -10.17 20.43 -13.97
CA ASP A 153 -9.90 21.68 -14.68
C ASP A 153 -10.72 21.82 -15.98
N GLY A 154 -11.64 20.88 -16.22
CA GLY A 154 -12.44 20.79 -17.45
C GLY A 154 -11.70 20.19 -18.66
N GLY A 155 -10.45 19.74 -18.48
CA GLY A 155 -9.61 19.16 -19.51
C GLY A 155 -10.08 17.80 -20.01
N VAL A 156 -10.56 16.94 -19.10
CA VAL A 156 -11.03 15.59 -19.43
C VAL A 156 -12.38 15.35 -18.76
N ILE A 157 -13.44 15.37 -19.55
CA ILE A 157 -14.82 15.16 -19.08
C ILE A 157 -15.30 13.77 -19.49
N LYS A 158 -15.52 12.88 -18.52
CA LYS A 158 -16.06 11.55 -18.73
C LYS A 158 -17.57 11.54 -18.46
N LYS A 159 -18.36 11.12 -19.44
CA LYS A 159 -19.80 10.88 -19.32
C LYS A 159 -20.08 9.38 -19.27
N ILE A 160 -20.60 8.89 -18.15
CA ILE A 160 -20.87 7.45 -17.97
C ILE A 160 -22.17 7.09 -18.68
N ILE A 161 -22.08 6.30 -19.74
CA ILE A 161 -23.21 5.87 -20.57
C ILE A 161 -23.81 4.57 -20.02
N GLU A 162 -22.97 3.61 -19.68
CA GLU A 162 -23.36 2.36 -19.01
C GLU A 162 -22.47 2.18 -17.77
N LYS A 163 -23.09 2.00 -16.59
CA LYS A 163 -22.35 1.77 -15.34
C LYS A 163 -21.68 0.39 -15.36
N GLY A 164 -20.44 0.31 -14.89
CA GLY A 164 -19.73 -0.96 -14.71
C GLY A 164 -20.33 -1.84 -13.60
N GLN A 165 -20.01 -3.13 -13.65
CA GLN A 165 -20.54 -4.15 -12.72
C GLN A 165 -19.65 -4.33 -11.49
N ARG A 166 -18.34 -4.11 -11.63
CA ARG A 166 -17.37 -4.23 -10.53
C ARG A 166 -17.34 -2.96 -9.69
N MET A 167 -17.09 -3.10 -8.38
CA MET A 167 -16.90 -1.96 -7.49
C MET A 167 -15.50 -1.34 -7.62
N GLU A 168 -14.51 -2.17 -7.97
CA GLU A 168 -13.11 -1.80 -8.04
C GLU A 168 -12.75 -1.08 -9.34
N HIS A 169 -11.71 -0.26 -9.24
CA HIS A 169 -11.08 0.46 -10.32
C HIS A 169 -9.72 -0.15 -10.63
N PRO A 170 -9.25 -0.11 -11.89
CA PRO A 170 -7.89 -0.50 -12.24
C PRO A 170 -6.84 0.35 -11.51
N GLY A 171 -5.78 -0.28 -11.03
CA GLY A 171 -4.57 0.39 -10.55
C GLY A 171 -3.58 0.71 -11.67
N ASP A 172 -2.60 1.58 -11.41
CA ASP A 172 -1.64 2.07 -12.41
C ASP A 172 -0.81 0.98 -13.11
N LEU A 173 -0.61 -0.15 -12.44
CA LEU A 173 0.16 -1.28 -12.98
C LEU A 173 -0.71 -2.29 -13.73
N ASP A 174 -2.04 -2.19 -13.61
CA ASP A 174 -2.95 -3.22 -14.07
C ASP A 174 -2.94 -3.33 -15.59
N GLU A 175 -3.11 -4.56 -16.08
CA GLU A 175 -3.35 -4.82 -17.49
C GLU A 175 -4.84 -4.71 -17.77
N VAL A 176 -5.20 -3.80 -18.65
CA VAL A 176 -6.59 -3.51 -19.01
C VAL A 176 -6.91 -4.03 -20.40
N LEU A 177 -8.11 -4.57 -20.57
CA LEU A 177 -8.71 -4.86 -21.87
C LEU A 177 -9.76 -3.78 -22.15
N VAL A 178 -9.51 -2.95 -23.17
CA VAL A 178 -10.42 -1.86 -23.54
C VAL A 178 -10.85 -1.95 -24.99
N LYS A 179 -12.02 -1.39 -25.28
CA LYS A 179 -12.45 -1.07 -26.63
C LYS A 179 -12.64 0.43 -26.73
N TYR A 180 -12.21 1.02 -27.84
CA TYR A 180 -12.45 2.43 -28.05
C TYR A 180 -12.63 2.84 -29.50
N GLN A 181 -13.28 3.99 -29.67
CA GLN A 181 -13.32 4.76 -30.90
C GLN A 181 -13.08 6.24 -30.58
N VAL A 182 -12.09 6.84 -31.26
CA VAL A 182 -11.77 8.26 -31.14
C VAL A 182 -12.30 9.00 -32.36
N THR A 183 -13.01 10.09 -32.10
CA THR A 183 -13.59 10.97 -33.12
C THR A 183 -13.22 12.42 -32.87
N LEU A 184 -13.08 13.21 -33.94
CA LEU A 184 -12.99 14.66 -33.86
C LEU A 184 -14.38 15.27 -33.64
N ALA A 185 -14.43 16.58 -33.36
CA ALA A 185 -15.68 17.31 -33.18
C ALA A 185 -16.61 17.26 -34.40
N ASP A 186 -16.08 17.06 -35.61
CA ASP A 186 -16.84 16.92 -36.86
C ASP A 186 -17.32 15.48 -37.11
N GLY A 187 -17.01 14.53 -36.23
CA GLY A 187 -17.36 13.12 -36.33
C GLY A 187 -16.34 12.26 -37.09
N THR A 188 -15.23 12.82 -37.57
CA THR A 188 -14.17 12.06 -38.24
C THR A 188 -13.54 11.08 -37.25
N ILE A 189 -13.57 9.78 -37.56
CA ILE A 189 -12.91 8.74 -36.75
C ILE A 189 -11.41 8.80 -37.01
N VAL A 190 -10.61 8.94 -35.96
CA VAL A 190 -9.15 9.06 -36.04
C VAL A 190 -8.40 7.86 -35.47
N ALA A 191 -9.03 7.07 -34.60
CA ALA A 191 -8.49 5.81 -34.10
C ALA A 191 -9.63 4.89 -33.62
N SER A 192 -9.45 3.58 -33.70
CA SER A 192 -10.38 2.61 -33.10
C SER A 192 -9.69 1.27 -32.84
N THR A 193 -10.16 0.54 -31.84
CA THR A 193 -9.75 -0.85 -31.61
C THR A 193 -10.48 -1.82 -32.53
N LEU A 194 -9.96 -3.05 -32.65
CA LEU A 194 -10.71 -4.17 -33.21
C LEU A 194 -11.85 -4.58 -32.27
N GLU A 195 -12.75 -5.46 -32.74
CA GLU A 195 -13.90 -5.94 -31.97
C GLU A 195 -13.49 -6.68 -30.68
N GLU A 196 -12.33 -7.34 -30.69
CA GLU A 196 -11.77 -8.05 -29.53
C GLU A 196 -11.24 -7.09 -28.45
N GLY A 197 -10.99 -5.82 -28.79
CA GLY A 197 -10.33 -4.85 -27.92
C GLY A 197 -8.81 -4.89 -28.02
N ILE A 198 -8.15 -4.21 -27.10
CA ILE A 198 -6.69 -4.19 -26.95
C ILE A 198 -6.31 -4.32 -25.48
N GLU A 199 -5.29 -5.16 -25.21
CA GLU A 199 -4.68 -5.30 -23.88
C GLU A 199 -3.40 -4.46 -23.78
N PHE A 200 -3.24 -3.70 -22.70
CA PHE A 200 -2.00 -2.99 -22.35
C PHE A 200 -1.94 -2.71 -20.84
N HIS A 201 -0.75 -2.44 -20.30
CA HIS A 201 -0.63 -1.98 -18.91
C HIS A 201 -0.92 -0.48 -18.84
N ILE A 202 -1.65 -0.02 -17.83
CA ILE A 202 -2.02 1.40 -17.70
C ILE A 202 -0.80 2.33 -17.71
N LYS A 203 0.31 1.89 -17.13
CA LYS A 203 1.58 2.63 -17.11
C LYS A 203 2.27 2.71 -18.48
N ASP A 204 1.96 1.81 -19.40
CA ASP A 204 2.46 1.87 -20.77
C ASP A 204 1.65 2.96 -21.50
N ASP A 205 2.29 4.09 -21.80
CA ASP A 205 1.65 5.19 -22.54
C ASP A 205 0.92 4.64 -23.78
N HIS A 206 -0.40 4.78 -23.82
CA HIS A 206 -1.22 4.29 -24.93
C HIS A 206 -2.10 5.41 -25.48
N LEU A 207 -2.05 5.59 -26.81
CA LEU A 207 -2.85 6.52 -27.60
C LEU A 207 -2.59 8.02 -27.30
N PHE A 208 -2.92 8.51 -26.09
CA PHE A 208 -2.70 9.87 -25.60
C PHE A 208 -2.80 9.95 -24.06
N PRO A 209 -2.26 11.00 -23.40
CA PRO A 209 -2.13 11.07 -21.94
C PRO A 209 -3.44 10.94 -21.14
N ALA A 210 -4.57 11.41 -21.66
CA ALA A 210 -5.86 11.30 -20.97
C ALA A 210 -6.41 9.86 -20.89
N LEU A 211 -5.98 8.94 -21.76
CA LEU A 211 -6.59 7.62 -21.83
C LEU A 211 -6.39 6.81 -20.53
N PRO A 212 -5.15 6.64 -20.02
CA PRO A 212 -4.92 6.05 -18.70
C PRO A 212 -5.72 6.73 -17.58
N GLN A 213 -5.74 8.07 -17.56
CA GLN A 213 -6.45 8.86 -16.55
C GLN A 213 -7.97 8.61 -16.56
N ALA A 214 -8.56 8.43 -17.75
CA ALA A 214 -9.96 8.06 -17.84
C ALA A 214 -10.19 6.62 -17.32
N ILE A 215 -9.37 5.66 -17.74
CA ILE A 215 -9.52 4.23 -17.42
C ILE A 215 -9.45 3.96 -15.91
N ILE A 216 -8.53 4.59 -15.18
CA ILE A 216 -8.41 4.40 -13.71
C ILE A 216 -9.64 4.90 -12.93
N THR A 217 -10.51 5.70 -13.55
CA THR A 217 -11.79 6.13 -12.94
C THR A 217 -12.96 5.23 -13.34
N MET A 218 -12.75 4.27 -14.24
CA MET A 218 -13.79 3.38 -14.76
C MET A 218 -13.91 2.11 -13.93
N LYS A 219 -15.08 1.49 -13.99
CA LYS A 219 -15.36 0.16 -13.45
C LYS A 219 -15.37 -0.89 -14.56
N GLY A 220 -15.07 -2.14 -14.22
CA GLY A 220 -15.16 -3.25 -15.19
C GLY A 220 -16.57 -3.37 -15.79
N GLY A 221 -16.66 -3.34 -17.12
CA GLY A 221 -17.89 -3.29 -17.91
C GLY A 221 -18.46 -1.89 -18.16
N GLU A 222 -17.84 -0.83 -17.64
CA GLU A 222 -18.31 0.55 -17.85
C GLU A 222 -18.10 1.00 -19.30
N LYS A 223 -19.11 1.68 -19.86
CA LYS A 223 -19.00 2.41 -21.12
C LYS A 223 -19.16 3.90 -20.88
N ALA A 224 -18.25 4.68 -21.41
CA ALA A 224 -18.23 6.12 -21.23
C ALA A 224 -17.88 6.86 -22.52
N LYS A 225 -18.39 8.07 -22.64
CA LYS A 225 -17.95 9.05 -23.63
C LYS A 225 -17.05 10.06 -22.96
N VAL A 226 -15.78 10.11 -23.37
CA VAL A 226 -14.76 10.98 -22.80
C VAL A 226 -14.47 12.12 -23.77
N ILE A 227 -14.66 13.36 -23.33
CA ILE A 227 -14.34 14.57 -24.09
C ILE A 227 -12.99 15.06 -23.58
N VAL A 228 -12.00 15.13 -24.46
CA VAL A 228 -10.61 15.42 -24.09
C VAL A 228 -10.16 16.68 -24.82
N GLN A 229 -9.80 17.70 -24.04
CA GLN A 229 -9.19 18.93 -24.53
C GLN A 229 -7.80 18.64 -25.08
N SER A 230 -7.37 19.45 -26.06
CA SER A 230 -6.17 19.17 -26.84
C SER A 230 -4.91 18.92 -26.00
N GLN A 231 -4.70 19.65 -24.90
CA GLN A 231 -3.53 19.51 -24.02
C GLN A 231 -3.42 18.15 -23.32
N TYR A 232 -4.52 17.42 -23.21
CA TYR A 232 -4.57 16.05 -22.66
C TYR A 232 -4.67 14.98 -23.77
N ALA A 233 -4.77 15.40 -25.03
CA ALA A 233 -4.78 14.56 -26.22
C ALA A 233 -3.48 14.73 -27.04
N PHE A 234 -3.53 15.50 -28.12
CA PHE A 234 -2.44 15.66 -29.11
C PHE A 234 -1.81 17.06 -29.13
N GLY A 235 -2.19 17.93 -28.19
CA GLY A 235 -1.60 19.24 -27.94
C GLY A 235 -1.67 20.22 -29.11
N GLU A 236 -0.77 21.21 -29.06
CA GLU A 236 -0.62 22.25 -30.10
C GLU A 236 -0.02 21.69 -31.40
N GLU A 237 0.66 20.55 -31.35
CA GLU A 237 1.30 19.94 -32.52
C GLU A 237 0.35 19.09 -33.34
N GLY A 238 -0.69 18.50 -32.72
CA GLY A 238 -1.56 17.53 -33.36
C GLY A 238 -0.83 16.19 -33.62
N LYS A 239 -1.27 15.44 -34.63
CA LYS A 239 -0.61 14.19 -35.04
C LYS A 239 -0.69 13.98 -36.56
N ASP A 240 0.46 13.75 -37.19
CA ASP A 240 0.55 13.39 -38.60
C ASP A 240 0.39 11.86 -38.82
N VAL A 241 0.17 11.45 -40.07
CA VAL A 241 -0.21 10.07 -40.50
C VAL A 241 0.93 9.02 -40.35
N GLY A 242 1.88 9.21 -39.43
CA GLY A 242 3.13 8.43 -39.38
C GLY A 242 3.02 6.99 -38.86
N ASP A 243 2.05 6.68 -37.99
CA ASP A 243 2.11 5.46 -37.16
C ASP A 243 1.10 4.35 -37.55
N GLY A 244 0.31 4.52 -38.62
CA GLY A 244 -0.61 3.48 -39.14
C GLY A 244 -1.83 3.14 -38.26
N ILE A 245 -1.86 3.55 -37.00
CA ILE A 245 -2.97 3.34 -36.04
C ILE A 245 -3.86 4.58 -35.90
N ILE A 246 -3.31 5.78 -36.15
CA ILE A 246 -3.98 7.06 -35.92
C ILE A 246 -3.97 7.86 -37.23
N HIS A 247 -5.13 8.33 -37.66
CA HIS A 247 -5.28 9.26 -38.79
C HIS A 247 -4.77 10.67 -38.42
N SER A 248 -4.64 11.56 -39.40
CA SER A 248 -4.18 12.93 -39.13
C SER A 248 -5.14 13.65 -38.16
N ILE A 249 -4.56 14.25 -37.12
CA ILE A 249 -5.27 15.03 -36.11
C ILE A 249 -4.72 16.46 -36.17
N PRO A 250 -5.56 17.46 -36.48
CA PRO A 250 -5.12 18.85 -36.50
C PRO A 250 -4.63 19.33 -35.12
N PRO A 251 -3.67 20.28 -35.09
CA PRO A 251 -3.34 21.07 -33.91
C PRO A 251 -4.54 21.53 -33.09
N ASN A 252 -4.43 21.49 -31.76
CA ASN A 252 -5.44 22.00 -30.82
C ASN A 252 -6.82 21.35 -30.95
N SER A 253 -6.90 20.15 -31.51
CA SER A 253 -8.18 19.45 -31.66
C SER A 253 -8.69 18.90 -30.32
N VAL A 254 -9.98 19.10 -30.06
CA VAL A 254 -10.73 18.36 -29.05
C VAL A 254 -11.11 17.00 -29.64
N VAL A 255 -10.91 15.95 -28.86
CA VAL A 255 -11.27 14.58 -29.27
C VAL A 255 -12.37 14.01 -28.38
N ASN A 256 -13.26 13.24 -28.98
CA ASN A 256 -14.29 12.47 -28.30
C ASN A 256 -13.92 10.99 -28.37
N LEU A 257 -13.83 10.35 -27.23
CA LEU A 257 -13.47 8.94 -27.08
C LEU A 257 -14.70 8.18 -26.56
N ASP A 258 -15.26 7.31 -27.37
CA ASP A 258 -16.19 6.29 -26.89
C ASP A 258 -15.34 5.13 -26.36
N LEU A 259 -15.40 4.88 -25.05
CA LEU A 259 -14.52 3.97 -24.32
C LEU A 259 -15.34 2.93 -23.55
N GLU A 260 -14.94 1.67 -23.67
CA GLU A 260 -15.43 0.55 -22.88
C GLU A 260 -14.26 -0.11 -22.15
N LEU A 261 -14.33 -0.17 -20.81
CA LEU A 261 -13.42 -0.98 -20.00
C LEU A 261 -14.01 -2.38 -19.90
N VAL A 262 -13.57 -3.31 -20.74
CA VAL A 262 -14.13 -4.68 -20.81
C VAL A 262 -13.77 -5.45 -19.54
N SER A 263 -12.49 -5.47 -19.20
CA SER A 263 -11.96 -6.13 -18.01
C SER A 263 -10.56 -5.60 -17.66
N PHE A 264 -10.07 -5.97 -16.49
CA PHE A 264 -8.68 -5.72 -16.10
C PHE A 264 -8.17 -6.85 -15.20
N LYS A 265 -6.86 -7.05 -15.22
CA LYS A 265 -6.13 -8.04 -14.43
C LYS A 265 -5.21 -7.28 -13.47
N PRO A 266 -5.43 -7.39 -12.15
CA PRO A 266 -4.60 -6.70 -11.17
C PRO A 266 -3.13 -7.09 -11.28
N VAL A 267 -2.23 -6.11 -11.20
CA VAL A 267 -0.77 -6.34 -11.19
C VAL A 267 -0.16 -5.70 -9.95
N VAL A 268 0.46 -6.53 -9.12
CA VAL A 268 1.06 -6.12 -7.86
C VAL A 268 2.58 -6.15 -7.98
N ASP A 269 3.25 -5.04 -7.67
CA ASP A 269 4.69 -5.03 -7.39
C ASP A 269 4.92 -5.62 -5.99
N VAL A 270 5.31 -6.90 -5.96
CA VAL A 270 5.47 -7.68 -4.73
C VAL A 270 6.63 -7.17 -3.89
N THR A 271 7.65 -6.60 -4.53
CA THR A 271 8.88 -6.15 -3.86
C THR A 271 8.92 -4.65 -3.63
N GLY A 272 8.09 -3.88 -4.32
CA GLY A 272 8.03 -2.41 -4.26
C GLY A 272 9.19 -1.71 -4.97
N ASP A 273 10.10 -2.47 -5.58
CA ASP A 273 11.26 -1.97 -6.34
C ASP A 273 11.14 -2.23 -7.85
N GLY A 274 9.97 -2.66 -8.32
CA GLY A 274 9.66 -2.92 -9.72
C GLY A 274 10.39 -4.15 -10.29
N LYS A 275 10.80 -5.10 -9.45
CA LYS A 275 11.56 -6.28 -9.89
C LYS A 275 10.82 -7.60 -9.79
N VAL A 276 9.74 -7.67 -9.02
CA VAL A 276 8.87 -8.85 -8.96
C VAL A 276 7.43 -8.41 -9.09
N PHE A 277 6.81 -8.76 -10.20
CA PHE A 277 5.41 -8.45 -10.46
C PHE A 277 4.56 -9.71 -10.38
N LYS A 278 3.40 -9.62 -9.73
CA LYS A 278 2.38 -10.66 -9.68
C LYS A 278 1.12 -10.16 -10.38
N LYS A 279 0.82 -10.73 -11.54
CA LYS A 279 -0.40 -10.49 -12.30
C LYS A 279 -1.45 -11.53 -11.95
N ILE A 280 -2.56 -11.11 -11.35
CA ILE A 280 -3.62 -12.00 -10.89
C ILE A 280 -4.51 -12.40 -12.09
N LEU A 281 -4.56 -13.70 -12.38
CA LEU A 281 -5.43 -14.27 -13.42
C LEU A 281 -6.78 -14.70 -12.86
N LYS A 282 -6.77 -15.21 -11.63
CA LYS A 282 -7.96 -15.62 -10.88
C LYS A 282 -7.77 -15.21 -9.43
N GLU A 283 -8.72 -14.44 -8.90
CA GLU A 283 -8.79 -14.09 -7.49
C GLU A 283 -8.90 -15.34 -6.61
N GLY A 284 -8.15 -15.36 -5.51
CA GLY A 284 -8.30 -16.37 -4.48
C GLY A 284 -9.44 -16.06 -3.51
N GLU A 285 -9.78 -17.04 -2.70
CA GLU A 285 -10.84 -16.99 -1.70
C GLU A 285 -10.33 -16.41 -0.37
N GLY A 286 -11.19 -15.65 0.31
CA GLY A 286 -10.92 -15.06 1.62
C GLY A 286 -10.05 -13.80 1.57
N THR A 287 -9.76 -13.28 2.76
CA THR A 287 -8.96 -12.05 2.96
C THR A 287 -7.54 -12.33 3.44
N LEU A 288 -7.26 -13.58 3.83
CA LEU A 288 -5.98 -13.96 4.42
C LEU A 288 -4.97 -14.37 3.36
N VAL A 289 -3.71 -14.02 3.61
CA VAL A 289 -2.53 -14.48 2.87
C VAL A 289 -1.56 -15.17 3.83
N ALA A 290 -0.59 -15.90 3.27
CA ALA A 290 0.46 -16.55 4.03
C ALA A 290 1.37 -15.52 4.72
N ASN A 291 1.62 -15.69 6.03
CA ASN A 291 2.60 -14.87 6.75
C ASN A 291 4.01 -15.46 6.66
N GLU A 292 5.01 -14.73 7.18
CA GLU A 292 6.37 -15.26 7.33
C GLU A 292 6.36 -16.56 8.15
N GLY A 293 7.08 -17.57 7.69
CA GLY A 293 7.14 -18.90 8.31
C GLY A 293 5.92 -19.79 8.04
N ALA A 294 4.94 -19.33 7.26
CA ALA A 294 3.80 -20.15 6.86
C ALA A 294 4.22 -21.30 5.96
N SER A 295 3.55 -22.44 6.11
CA SER A 295 3.65 -23.54 5.16
C SER A 295 2.72 -23.29 3.98
N VAL A 296 3.28 -23.02 2.81
CA VAL A 296 2.53 -22.84 1.58
C VAL A 296 2.60 -24.09 0.71
N ASN A 297 1.55 -24.34 -0.05
CA ASN A 297 1.46 -25.42 -1.01
C ASN A 297 1.07 -24.85 -2.38
N VAL A 298 2.00 -24.90 -3.33
CA VAL A 298 1.83 -24.24 -4.63
C VAL A 298 1.99 -25.23 -5.79
N SER A 299 1.21 -25.01 -6.84
CA SER A 299 1.42 -25.61 -8.16
C SER A 299 1.97 -24.53 -9.08
N TYR A 300 2.94 -24.85 -9.94
CA TYR A 300 3.43 -23.89 -10.92
C TYR A 300 4.09 -24.51 -12.15
N MET A 301 4.17 -23.69 -13.20
CA MET A 301 4.99 -23.90 -14.37
C MET A 301 5.94 -22.71 -14.55
N ALA A 302 7.25 -22.98 -14.48
CA ALA A 302 8.29 -21.96 -14.55
C ALA A 302 8.94 -21.92 -15.94
N LYS A 303 8.99 -20.73 -16.53
CA LYS A 303 9.38 -20.47 -17.92
C LYS A 303 10.43 -19.36 -18.00
N LEU A 304 11.27 -19.44 -19.02
CA LEU A 304 12.08 -18.31 -19.49
C LEU A 304 11.19 -17.34 -20.30
N GLN A 305 11.70 -16.14 -20.54
CA GLN A 305 11.00 -15.10 -21.32
C GLN A 305 10.63 -15.54 -22.75
N ASP A 306 11.38 -16.47 -23.34
CA ASP A 306 11.09 -17.03 -24.66
C ASP A 306 10.01 -18.14 -24.64
N GLY A 307 9.46 -18.44 -23.46
CA GLY A 307 8.45 -19.48 -23.25
C GLY A 307 9.01 -20.86 -22.92
N THR A 308 10.34 -21.04 -22.90
CA THR A 308 10.97 -22.33 -22.56
C THR A 308 10.68 -22.70 -21.11
N ILE A 309 9.98 -23.82 -20.91
CA ILE A 309 9.67 -24.35 -19.57
C ILE A 309 10.92 -25.04 -19.01
N PHE A 310 11.38 -24.63 -17.83
CA PHE A 310 12.55 -25.23 -17.17
C PHE A 310 12.19 -26.06 -15.94
N GLU A 311 11.03 -25.83 -15.31
CA GLU A 311 10.56 -26.57 -14.14
C GLU A 311 9.02 -26.55 -14.06
N LYS A 312 8.44 -27.64 -13.55
CA LYS A 312 7.03 -27.74 -13.17
C LYS A 312 6.93 -28.39 -11.79
N LYS A 313 5.89 -28.07 -11.03
CA LYS A 313 5.50 -28.72 -9.76
C LYS A 313 3.98 -28.67 -9.64
N GLY A 314 3.33 -29.74 -9.18
CA GLY A 314 1.86 -29.77 -9.02
C GLY A 314 1.04 -29.76 -10.31
N VAL A 315 1.69 -29.79 -11.47
CA VAL A 315 1.07 -29.80 -12.81
C VAL A 315 1.26 -31.17 -13.44
N ASP A 316 0.36 -31.59 -14.35
CA ASP A 316 0.47 -32.84 -15.11
C ASP A 316 0.59 -34.11 -14.24
N GLY A 317 0.03 -34.09 -13.03
CA GLY A 317 0.06 -35.21 -12.07
C GLY A 317 1.30 -35.24 -11.16
N GLU A 318 2.20 -34.26 -11.25
CA GLU A 318 3.27 -34.07 -10.28
C GLU A 318 2.73 -33.62 -8.90
N GLN A 319 3.49 -33.91 -7.85
CA GLN A 319 3.16 -33.42 -6.52
C GLN A 319 3.38 -31.89 -6.45
N PRO A 320 2.44 -31.15 -5.83
CA PRO A 320 2.64 -29.75 -5.52
C PRO A 320 3.90 -29.51 -4.68
N LEU A 321 4.48 -28.30 -4.80
CA LEU A 321 5.61 -27.91 -3.99
C LEU A 321 5.12 -27.34 -2.65
N GLN A 322 5.46 -28.03 -1.57
CA GLN A 322 5.31 -27.50 -0.22
C GLN A 322 6.62 -26.87 0.24
N PHE A 323 6.56 -25.63 0.71
CA PHE A 323 7.70 -24.95 1.32
C PHE A 323 7.27 -23.98 2.43
N LEU A 324 8.23 -23.54 3.23
CA LEU A 324 8.02 -22.51 4.26
C LEU A 324 8.45 -21.14 3.72
N THR A 325 7.60 -20.13 3.84
CA THR A 325 7.93 -18.74 3.46
C THR A 325 9.02 -18.17 4.38
N ASP A 326 9.87 -17.28 3.82
CA ASP A 326 11.04 -16.70 4.50
C ASP A 326 12.05 -17.75 5.03
N GLU A 327 12.09 -18.95 4.43
CA GLU A 327 13.08 -19.99 4.75
C GLU A 327 14.10 -20.23 3.62
N GLU A 328 14.09 -19.41 2.56
CA GLU A 328 14.96 -19.52 1.38
C GLU A 328 14.99 -20.95 0.80
N GLN A 329 13.84 -21.64 0.84
CA GLN A 329 13.68 -22.98 0.26
C GLN A 329 13.49 -22.91 -1.27
N VAL A 330 13.04 -21.74 -1.74
CA VAL A 330 12.86 -21.39 -3.16
C VAL A 330 13.56 -20.06 -3.46
N ILE A 331 13.58 -19.66 -4.73
CA ILE A 331 14.06 -18.33 -5.13
C ILE A 331 13.24 -17.24 -4.44
N SER A 332 13.88 -16.14 -4.03
CA SER A 332 13.26 -15.12 -3.20
C SER A 332 12.06 -14.44 -3.86
N GLY A 333 12.04 -14.34 -5.19
CA GLY A 333 10.89 -13.81 -5.93
C GLY A 333 9.66 -14.70 -5.83
N LEU A 334 9.81 -16.03 -5.88
CA LEU A 334 8.70 -16.96 -5.71
C LEU A 334 8.22 -16.98 -4.25
N ASP A 335 9.15 -16.95 -3.30
CA ASP A 335 8.84 -16.91 -1.86
C ASP A 335 7.98 -15.69 -1.52
N ARG A 336 8.44 -14.50 -1.93
CA ARG A 336 7.72 -13.23 -1.70
C ARG A 336 6.38 -13.20 -2.43
N ALA A 337 6.34 -13.67 -3.67
CA ALA A 337 5.08 -13.70 -4.41
C ALA A 337 4.05 -14.61 -3.75
N ALA A 338 4.44 -15.84 -3.37
CA ALA A 338 3.58 -16.78 -2.66
C ALA A 338 3.05 -16.23 -1.33
N ALA A 339 3.86 -15.47 -0.59
CA ALA A 339 3.43 -14.80 0.65
C ALA A 339 2.30 -13.77 0.43
N THR A 340 2.13 -13.25 -0.79
CA THR A 340 1.04 -12.32 -1.11
C THR A 340 -0.20 -12.99 -1.71
N MET A 341 -0.17 -14.30 -1.95
CA MET A 341 -1.26 -15.01 -2.63
C MET A 341 -2.34 -15.46 -1.65
N LYS A 342 -3.59 -15.34 -2.07
CA LYS A 342 -4.76 -15.93 -1.40
C LYS A 342 -4.92 -17.40 -1.79
N LYS A 343 -5.67 -18.16 -0.99
CA LYS A 343 -5.99 -19.56 -1.30
C LYS A 343 -6.80 -19.65 -2.59
N GLY A 344 -6.39 -20.52 -3.51
CA GLY A 344 -7.01 -20.69 -4.84
C GLY A 344 -6.66 -19.60 -5.86
N GLU A 345 -5.81 -18.63 -5.51
CA GLU A 345 -5.36 -17.58 -6.43
C GLU A 345 -4.48 -18.18 -7.54
N GLN A 346 -4.73 -17.77 -8.78
CA GLN A 346 -3.88 -18.09 -9.92
C GLN A 346 -3.25 -16.82 -10.45
N ALA A 347 -1.92 -16.82 -10.65
CA ALA A 347 -1.19 -15.64 -11.04
C ALA A 347 -0.01 -15.95 -11.97
N ILE A 348 0.38 -14.96 -12.76
CA ILE A 348 1.66 -14.93 -13.47
C ILE A 348 2.61 -14.08 -12.65
N ILE A 349 3.74 -14.66 -12.23
CA ILE A 349 4.78 -13.99 -11.46
C ILE A 349 5.98 -13.77 -12.37
N THR A 350 6.33 -12.51 -12.61
CA THR A 350 7.51 -12.11 -13.38
C THR A 350 8.61 -11.70 -12.41
N ILE A 351 9.75 -12.40 -12.46
CA ILE A 351 10.83 -12.29 -11.47
C ILE A 351 12.12 -11.87 -12.17
N SER A 352 12.62 -10.69 -11.83
CA SER A 352 13.93 -10.20 -12.26
C SER A 352 15.08 -11.03 -11.66
N PRO A 353 16.24 -11.08 -12.33
CA PRO A 353 17.34 -11.97 -11.96
C PRO A 353 17.80 -11.88 -10.50
N GLU A 354 17.75 -10.70 -9.88
CA GLU A 354 18.17 -10.45 -8.50
C GLU A 354 17.31 -11.22 -7.48
N TYR A 355 16.05 -11.51 -7.84
CA TYR A 355 15.12 -12.30 -7.05
C TYR A 355 14.97 -13.75 -7.58
N GLY A 356 15.64 -14.06 -8.69
CA GLY A 356 15.69 -15.38 -9.31
C GLY A 356 16.98 -16.13 -9.01
N PHE A 357 17.64 -16.61 -10.05
CA PHE A 357 18.91 -17.36 -9.94
C PHE A 357 20.17 -16.47 -10.02
N GLY A 358 20.01 -15.15 -10.20
CA GLY A 358 21.11 -14.19 -10.29
C GLY A 358 22.09 -14.50 -11.44
N GLY A 359 23.37 -14.22 -11.20
CA GLY A 359 24.45 -14.38 -12.20
C GLY A 359 24.96 -15.81 -12.40
N VAL A 360 24.18 -16.84 -12.04
CA VAL A 360 24.60 -18.23 -12.07
C VAL A 360 23.75 -19.04 -13.05
N GLU A 361 24.38 -19.93 -13.81
CA GLU A 361 23.69 -20.91 -14.65
C GLU A 361 23.13 -22.03 -13.77
N VAL A 362 21.85 -22.35 -13.93
CA VAL A 362 21.18 -23.38 -13.13
C VAL A 362 20.57 -24.45 -14.02
N LYS A 363 21.00 -25.71 -13.84
CA LYS A 363 20.42 -26.86 -14.52
C LYS A 363 19.17 -27.32 -13.78
N LYS A 364 18.04 -27.33 -14.46
CA LYS A 364 16.75 -27.83 -13.96
C LYS A 364 16.32 -29.06 -14.75
N ASP A 365 15.23 -29.69 -14.29
CA ASP A 365 14.77 -30.97 -14.80
C ASP A 365 14.44 -30.94 -16.30
N LEU A 366 13.93 -29.80 -16.80
CA LEU A 366 13.47 -29.68 -18.20
C LEU A 366 14.40 -28.85 -19.08
N ALA A 367 15.09 -27.85 -18.51
CA ALA A 367 16.01 -26.99 -19.26
C ALA A 367 17.09 -26.38 -18.36
N THR A 368 18.11 -25.80 -18.99
CA THR A 368 19.13 -25.00 -18.29
C THR A 368 18.69 -23.54 -18.31
N VAL A 369 18.72 -22.90 -17.14
CA VAL A 369 18.44 -21.48 -16.97
C VAL A 369 19.75 -20.70 -17.07
N PRO A 370 19.91 -19.82 -18.09
CA PRO A 370 21.10 -19.00 -18.22
C PRO A 370 21.27 -18.00 -17.06
N PRO A 371 22.50 -17.54 -16.78
CA PRO A 371 22.74 -16.42 -15.87
C PRO A 371 21.92 -15.19 -16.24
N ASN A 372 21.48 -14.44 -15.23
CA ASN A 372 20.74 -13.18 -15.36
C ASN A 372 19.44 -13.28 -16.16
N SER A 373 18.75 -14.43 -16.10
CA SER A 373 17.48 -14.63 -16.80
C SER A 373 16.29 -14.03 -16.04
N LEU A 374 15.40 -13.36 -16.77
CA LEU A 374 14.04 -13.04 -16.31
C LEU A 374 13.21 -14.33 -16.30
N LEU A 375 12.53 -14.60 -15.18
CA LEU A 375 11.75 -15.81 -14.99
C LEU A 375 10.26 -15.48 -14.95
N VAL A 376 9.45 -16.36 -15.52
CA VAL A 376 7.99 -16.25 -15.52
C VAL A 376 7.40 -17.52 -14.90
N TYR A 377 6.65 -17.37 -13.81
CA TYR A 377 5.98 -18.47 -13.13
C TYR A 377 4.47 -18.32 -13.31
N GLU A 378 3.84 -19.30 -13.95
CA GLU A 378 2.38 -19.48 -13.89
C GLU A 378 2.08 -20.33 -12.66
N ALA A 379 1.59 -19.70 -11.59
CA ALA A 379 1.46 -20.32 -10.28
C ALA A 379 0.01 -20.30 -9.75
N GLU A 380 -0.34 -21.33 -8.99
CA GLU A 380 -1.58 -21.46 -8.25
C GLU A 380 -1.27 -21.73 -6.77
N MET A 381 -1.83 -20.91 -5.88
CA MET A 381 -1.77 -21.14 -4.45
C MET A 381 -2.86 -22.13 -4.06
N LEU A 382 -2.50 -23.39 -3.80
CA LEU A 382 -3.49 -24.43 -3.49
C LEU A 382 -4.02 -24.29 -2.06
N ASP A 383 -3.09 -24.15 -1.11
CA ASP A 383 -3.42 -23.95 0.31
C ASP A 383 -2.22 -23.38 1.09
N PHE A 384 -2.48 -22.83 2.26
CA PHE A 384 -1.42 -22.46 3.19
C PHE A 384 -1.85 -22.61 4.66
N VAL A 385 -0.89 -22.90 5.52
CA VAL A 385 -1.04 -22.93 6.97
C VAL A 385 -0.17 -21.83 7.56
N LYS A 386 -0.81 -20.79 8.10
CA LYS A 386 -0.12 -19.66 8.73
C LYS A 386 0.73 -20.12 9.92
N GLU A 387 1.88 -19.47 10.11
CA GLU A 387 2.61 -19.60 11.36
C GLU A 387 1.81 -18.87 12.45
N LYS A 388 1.49 -19.56 13.55
CA LYS A 388 0.78 -18.93 14.67
C LYS A 388 1.61 -17.77 15.22
N ALA A 389 0.94 -16.67 15.54
CA ALA A 389 1.59 -15.59 16.23
C ALA A 389 1.84 -15.93 17.71
N PRO A 390 2.83 -15.31 18.38
CA PRO A 390 3.12 -15.61 19.78
C PRO A 390 1.91 -15.46 20.72
N TRP A 391 1.00 -14.52 20.48
CA TRP A 391 -0.20 -14.34 21.31
C TRP A 391 -1.29 -15.40 21.08
N GLU A 392 -1.24 -16.13 19.96
CA GLU A 392 -2.15 -17.24 19.64
C GLU A 392 -1.68 -18.58 20.24
N MET A 393 -0.46 -18.59 20.79
CA MET A 393 0.17 -19.78 21.37
C MET A 393 0.01 -19.81 22.88
N ASN A 394 -0.26 -21.00 23.43
CA ASN A 394 -0.11 -21.22 24.87
C ASN A 394 1.38 -21.34 25.27
N ASN A 395 1.68 -21.32 26.57
CA ASN A 395 3.06 -21.33 27.06
C ASN A 395 3.86 -22.56 26.61
N GLN A 396 3.25 -23.74 26.59
CA GLN A 396 3.90 -24.97 26.13
C GLN A 396 4.21 -24.90 24.63
N GLU A 397 3.27 -24.44 23.81
CA GLU A 397 3.46 -24.24 22.37
C GLU A 397 4.59 -23.25 22.07
N LYS A 398 4.68 -22.15 22.84
CA LYS A 398 5.79 -21.18 22.72
C LYS A 398 7.15 -21.81 23.00
N ILE A 399 7.25 -22.59 24.08
CA ILE A 399 8.50 -23.27 24.47
C ILE A 399 8.92 -24.28 23.40
N GLU A 400 7.97 -25.05 22.88
CA GLU A 400 8.23 -26.02 21.80
C GLU A 400 8.62 -25.32 20.50
N ALA A 401 7.93 -24.24 20.11
CA ALA A 401 8.25 -23.45 18.93
C ALA A 401 9.65 -22.83 19.02
N ALA A 402 9.99 -22.22 20.16
CA ALA A 402 11.33 -21.71 20.44
C ALA A 402 12.39 -22.81 20.38
N GLY A 403 12.10 -23.99 20.94
CA GLY A 403 12.96 -25.16 20.90
C GLY A 403 13.27 -25.61 19.47
N ARG A 404 12.23 -25.72 18.62
CA ARG A 404 12.37 -26.08 17.20
C ARG A 404 13.21 -25.05 16.42
N LYS A 405 12.88 -23.77 16.50
CA LYS A 405 13.62 -22.68 15.82
C LYS A 405 15.09 -22.64 16.26
N LYS A 406 15.38 -22.86 17.55
CA LYS A 406 16.76 -22.97 18.04
C LYS A 406 17.52 -24.15 17.40
N GLU A 407 16.90 -25.32 17.24
CA GLU A 407 17.54 -26.45 16.57
C GLU A 407 17.75 -26.22 15.07
N GLU A 408 16.80 -25.56 14.38
CA GLU A 408 16.99 -25.10 13.00
C GLU A 408 18.20 -24.15 12.89
N GLY A 409 18.30 -23.19 13.80
CA GLY A 409 19.46 -22.31 13.92
C GLY A 409 20.77 -23.09 14.11
N ASN A 410 20.77 -24.15 14.91
CA ASN A 410 21.94 -25.02 15.11
C ASN A 410 22.37 -25.74 13.83
N LEU A 411 21.40 -26.21 13.02
CA LEU A 411 21.69 -26.83 11.73
C LEU A 411 22.31 -25.82 10.76
N LEU A 412 21.75 -24.61 10.69
CA LEU A 412 22.27 -23.52 9.85
C LEU A 412 23.67 -23.06 10.29
N PHE A 413 23.91 -22.97 11.60
CA PHE A 413 25.21 -22.63 12.15
C PHE A 413 26.28 -23.65 11.76
N LYS A 414 25.95 -24.95 11.83
CA LYS A 414 26.83 -26.04 11.38
C LYS A 414 27.09 -25.98 9.87
N GLY A 415 26.11 -25.53 9.09
CA GLY A 415 26.25 -25.27 7.66
C GLY A 415 26.93 -23.93 7.32
N GLU A 416 27.52 -23.23 8.30
CA GLU A 416 28.20 -21.94 8.15
C GLU A 416 27.31 -20.79 7.61
N LYS A 417 25.98 -20.96 7.66
CA LYS A 417 25.00 -19.94 7.28
C LYS A 417 24.66 -19.05 8.48
N TYR A 418 25.64 -18.26 8.93
CA TYR A 418 25.55 -17.54 10.21
C TYR A 418 24.44 -16.50 10.30
N GLU A 419 24.14 -15.78 9.21
CA GLU A 419 23.07 -14.77 9.20
C GLU A 419 21.70 -15.43 9.42
N ARG A 420 21.43 -16.52 8.70
CA ARG A 420 20.19 -17.28 8.83
C ARG A 420 20.08 -17.95 10.19
N ALA A 421 21.19 -18.53 10.68
CA ALA A 421 21.24 -19.09 12.02
C ALA A 421 20.87 -18.04 13.08
N TRP A 422 21.42 -16.83 12.97
CA TRP A 422 21.08 -15.71 13.84
C TRP A 422 19.58 -15.39 13.83
N ARG A 423 18.96 -15.23 12.65
CA ARG A 423 17.51 -14.97 12.56
C ARG A 423 16.67 -16.06 13.25
N LYS A 424 17.06 -17.34 13.14
CA LYS A 424 16.36 -18.43 13.85
C LYS A 424 16.53 -18.37 15.36
N TYR A 425 17.72 -18.02 15.86
CA TYR A 425 17.92 -17.81 17.29
C TYR A 425 17.17 -16.60 17.82
N ASP A 426 17.06 -15.54 17.04
CA ASP A 426 16.33 -14.33 17.39
C ASP A 426 14.83 -14.62 17.50
N LYS A 427 14.25 -15.22 16.44
CA LYS A 427 12.84 -15.69 16.44
C LYS A 427 12.56 -16.67 17.58
N ALA A 428 13.50 -17.58 17.86
CA ALA A 428 13.38 -18.50 18.99
C ALA A 428 13.35 -17.76 20.34
N ALA A 429 14.12 -16.69 20.51
CA ALA A 429 14.10 -15.88 21.72
C ALA A 429 12.80 -15.06 21.85
N ASP A 430 12.23 -14.59 20.74
CA ASP A 430 10.98 -13.83 20.73
C ASP A 430 9.79 -14.65 21.24
N TYR A 431 9.69 -15.93 20.83
CA TYR A 431 8.63 -16.83 21.33
C TYR A 431 8.63 -16.95 22.86
N VAL A 432 9.80 -16.81 23.48
CA VAL A 432 9.96 -16.85 24.92
C VAL A 432 10.40 -15.51 25.49
N GLY A 433 10.03 -14.38 24.89
CA GLY A 433 10.45 -13.03 25.32
C GLY A 433 10.13 -12.69 26.79
N GLU A 434 10.77 -11.65 27.33
CA GLU A 434 10.61 -11.22 28.73
C GLU A 434 9.18 -10.77 29.08
N GLU A 435 8.39 -10.36 28.08
CA GLU A 435 7.00 -9.92 28.24
C GLU A 435 6.00 -11.09 28.41
N SER A 436 6.42 -12.32 28.11
CA SER A 436 5.56 -13.49 28.27
C SER A 436 5.57 -13.99 29.71
N SER A 437 4.38 -14.13 30.30
CA SER A 437 4.20 -14.71 31.64
C SER A 437 4.20 -16.24 31.56
N PHE A 438 5.23 -16.85 32.12
CA PHE A 438 5.36 -18.30 32.26
C PHE A 438 5.06 -18.73 33.71
N GLY A 439 4.60 -19.97 33.90
CA GLY A 439 4.42 -20.51 35.24
C GLY A 439 5.76 -20.67 35.96
N ASP A 440 5.76 -20.67 37.30
CA ASP A 440 6.98 -20.76 38.13
C ASP A 440 7.85 -21.98 37.76
N ASP A 441 7.23 -23.10 37.40
CA ASP A 441 7.91 -24.34 37.00
C ASP A 441 8.55 -24.26 35.59
N GLU A 442 8.00 -23.43 34.70
CA GLU A 442 8.42 -23.27 33.29
C GLU A 442 9.50 -22.19 33.15
N GLU A 443 9.53 -21.20 34.05
CA GLU A 443 10.41 -20.03 33.98
C GLU A 443 11.90 -20.43 33.94
N LYS A 444 12.27 -21.51 34.62
CA LYS A 444 13.65 -22.03 34.59
C LYS A 444 14.03 -22.56 33.20
N LEU A 445 13.11 -23.27 32.54
CA LEU A 445 13.31 -23.81 31.20
C LEU A 445 13.39 -22.68 30.18
N VAL A 446 12.48 -21.70 30.29
CA VAL A 446 12.45 -20.49 29.45
C VAL A 446 13.74 -19.69 29.57
N LYS A 447 14.21 -19.43 30.80
CA LYS A 447 15.49 -18.73 31.02
C LYS A 447 16.66 -19.47 30.37
N ALA A 448 16.74 -20.79 30.54
CA ALA A 448 17.80 -21.60 29.92
C ALA A 448 17.73 -21.53 28.38
N LEU A 449 16.51 -21.53 27.82
CA LEU A 449 16.30 -21.43 26.38
C LEU A 449 16.71 -20.05 25.84
N ARG A 450 16.28 -18.95 26.47
CA ARG A 450 16.72 -17.57 26.15
C ARG A 450 18.24 -17.45 26.15
N VAL A 451 18.87 -17.89 27.24
CA VAL A 451 20.32 -17.86 27.39
C VAL A 451 21.00 -18.63 26.25
N SER A 452 20.49 -19.82 25.91
CA SER A 452 21.03 -20.61 24.81
C SER A 452 20.89 -19.88 23.46
N CYS A 453 19.73 -19.29 23.17
CA CYS A 453 19.49 -18.55 21.93
C CYS A 453 20.41 -17.33 21.81
N TRP A 454 20.49 -16.49 22.84
CA TRP A 454 21.35 -15.30 22.82
C TRP A 454 22.83 -15.64 22.75
N LEU A 455 23.28 -16.70 23.45
CA LEU A 455 24.65 -17.19 23.33
C LEU A 455 24.94 -17.60 21.89
N ASN A 456 24.08 -18.40 21.27
CA ASN A 456 24.28 -18.85 19.89
C ASN A 456 24.19 -17.70 18.89
N GLY A 457 23.25 -16.78 19.07
CA GLY A 457 23.16 -15.53 18.31
C GLY A 457 24.43 -14.70 18.41
N ALA A 458 24.99 -14.52 19.62
CA ALA A 458 26.27 -13.81 19.79
C ALA A 458 27.43 -14.51 19.08
N ALA A 459 27.43 -15.85 19.02
CA ALA A 459 28.40 -16.59 18.24
C ALA A 459 28.25 -16.35 16.73
N CYS A 460 27.02 -16.21 16.22
CA CYS A 460 26.75 -15.83 14.84
C CYS A 460 27.23 -14.41 14.56
N CYS A 461 26.87 -13.43 15.41
CA CYS A 461 27.29 -12.04 15.26
C CYS A 461 28.82 -11.89 15.24
N LEU A 462 29.54 -12.64 16.09
CA LEU A 462 31.01 -12.68 16.05
C LEU A 462 31.57 -13.19 14.71
N LYS A 463 30.90 -14.17 14.07
CA LYS A 463 31.27 -14.68 12.74
C LYS A 463 30.95 -13.68 11.63
N LEU A 464 29.86 -12.92 11.79
CA LEU A 464 29.41 -11.87 10.87
C LEU A 464 30.12 -10.52 11.08
N VAL A 465 31.03 -10.42 12.06
CA VAL A 465 31.75 -9.17 12.39
C VAL A 465 30.82 -8.08 12.95
N ASP A 466 29.60 -8.44 13.38
CA ASP A 466 28.68 -7.56 14.08
C ASP A 466 29.00 -7.57 15.60
N PHE A 467 30.08 -6.88 15.94
CA PHE A 467 30.55 -6.80 17.32
C PHE A 467 29.57 -6.07 18.27
N PRO A 468 28.92 -4.95 17.87
CA PRO A 468 27.92 -4.30 18.71
C PRO A 468 26.78 -5.24 19.12
N LYS A 469 26.21 -5.99 18.16
CA LYS A 469 25.13 -6.93 18.46
C LYS A 469 25.61 -8.11 19.32
N ALA A 470 26.82 -8.61 19.08
CA ALA A 470 27.42 -9.64 19.93
C ALA A 470 27.57 -9.18 21.40
N ILE A 471 27.95 -7.91 21.62
CA ILE A 471 28.06 -7.31 22.96
C ILE A 471 26.69 -7.21 23.62
N GLU A 472 25.67 -6.75 22.89
CA GLU A 472 24.29 -6.65 23.38
C GLU A 472 23.78 -8.02 23.85
N LEU A 473 23.85 -9.04 22.99
CA LEU A 473 23.37 -10.39 23.27
C LEU A 473 24.10 -11.03 24.45
N CYS A 474 25.44 -10.89 24.52
CA CYS A 474 26.19 -11.39 25.68
C CYS A 474 25.83 -10.65 26.97
N SER A 475 25.51 -9.36 26.90
CA SER A 475 25.08 -8.59 28.06
C SER A 475 23.70 -9.03 28.56
N LYS A 476 22.76 -9.32 27.65
CA LYS A 476 21.47 -9.94 28.01
C LYS A 476 21.66 -11.26 28.76
N VAL A 477 22.56 -12.13 28.29
CA VAL A 477 22.91 -13.37 28.99
C VAL A 477 23.46 -13.10 30.39
N LEU A 478 24.36 -12.11 30.54
CA LEU A 478 25.00 -11.80 31.82
C LEU A 478 24.07 -11.10 32.83
N ASN A 479 22.99 -10.50 32.37
CA ASN A 479 21.93 -10.00 33.26
C ASN A 479 21.18 -11.15 33.95
N ILE A 480 21.07 -12.31 33.29
CA ILE A 480 20.46 -13.52 33.86
C ILE A 480 21.51 -14.36 34.60
N GLU A 481 22.64 -14.62 33.95
CA GLU A 481 23.71 -15.49 34.44
C GLU A 481 25.04 -14.70 34.52
N PHE A 482 25.21 -13.92 35.58
CA PHE A 482 26.34 -13.00 35.74
C PHE A 482 27.75 -13.62 35.69
N THR A 483 27.85 -14.95 35.84
CA THR A 483 29.10 -15.73 35.79
C THR A 483 29.23 -16.60 34.53
N ASN A 484 28.36 -16.42 33.52
CA ASN A 484 28.40 -17.25 32.31
C ASN A 484 29.72 -17.04 31.54
N VAL A 485 30.59 -18.04 31.62
CA VAL A 485 31.96 -18.00 31.06
C VAL A 485 31.93 -17.81 29.53
N LYS A 486 30.95 -18.41 28.83
CA LYS A 486 30.82 -18.28 27.36
C LYS A 486 30.44 -16.86 26.97
N ALA A 487 29.51 -16.23 27.68
CA ALA A 487 29.11 -14.86 27.43
C ALA A 487 30.25 -13.87 27.72
N LEU A 488 30.93 -14.01 28.87
CA LEU A 488 32.09 -13.18 29.20
C LEU A 488 33.20 -13.31 28.15
N TYR A 489 33.51 -14.54 27.73
CA TYR A 489 34.52 -14.79 26.70
C TYR A 489 34.15 -14.16 25.35
N ARG A 490 32.92 -14.38 24.87
CA ARG A 490 32.44 -13.83 23.58
C ARG A 490 32.34 -12.31 23.59
N ARG A 491 31.89 -11.72 24.70
CA ARG A 491 31.83 -10.26 24.85
C ARG A 491 33.23 -9.64 24.90
N ALA A 492 34.17 -10.28 25.58
CA ALA A 492 35.58 -9.87 25.54
C ALA A 492 36.20 -9.96 24.13
N GLN A 493 35.84 -10.98 23.34
CA GLN A 493 36.25 -11.06 21.93
C GLN A 493 35.72 -9.88 21.12
N ALA A 494 34.45 -9.51 21.30
CA ALA A 494 33.84 -8.38 20.61
C ALA A 494 34.47 -7.05 21.03
N TYR A 495 34.62 -6.79 22.34
CA TYR A 495 35.29 -5.58 22.86
C TYR A 495 36.72 -5.43 22.37
N ARG A 496 37.45 -6.54 22.23
CA ARG A 496 38.80 -6.51 21.64
C ARG A 496 38.78 -5.99 20.20
N GLN A 497 37.76 -6.32 19.43
CA GLN A 497 37.63 -5.90 18.03
C GLN A 497 37.11 -4.46 17.91
N THR A 498 36.29 -3.99 18.84
CA THR A 498 35.85 -2.58 18.93
C THR A 498 36.89 -1.67 19.60
N ALA A 499 38.05 -2.22 19.98
CA ALA A 499 39.14 -1.54 20.69
C ALA A 499 38.82 -1.07 22.12
N ASP A 500 37.75 -1.59 22.74
CA ASP A 500 37.39 -1.37 24.14
C ASP A 500 38.20 -2.29 25.07
N LEU A 501 39.53 -2.17 25.04
CA LEU A 501 40.47 -3.10 25.68
C LEU A 501 40.26 -3.22 27.20
N PHE A 502 39.84 -2.14 27.86
CA PHE A 502 39.56 -2.13 29.30
C PHE A 502 38.36 -3.04 29.65
N LEU A 503 37.26 -2.93 28.90
CA LEU A 503 36.07 -3.76 29.12
C LEU A 503 36.35 -5.23 28.79
N ALA A 504 37.14 -5.49 27.73
CA ALA A 504 37.61 -6.83 27.43
C ALA A 504 38.46 -7.43 28.56
N GLU A 505 39.36 -6.64 29.18
CA GLU A 505 40.15 -7.11 30.32
C GLU A 505 39.28 -7.46 31.54
N LEU A 506 38.26 -6.64 31.81
CA LEU A 506 37.31 -6.87 32.90
C LEU A 506 36.58 -8.20 32.73
N ASP A 507 36.02 -8.46 31.54
CA ASP A 507 35.32 -9.70 31.23
C ASP A 507 36.25 -10.92 31.29
N ILE A 508 37.49 -10.79 30.82
CA ILE A 508 38.51 -11.86 30.90
C ILE A 508 38.87 -12.20 32.35
N LYS A 509 39.07 -11.20 33.20
CA LYS A 509 39.36 -11.41 34.63
C LYS A 509 38.21 -12.15 35.30
N LYS A 510 36.99 -11.65 35.12
CA LYS A 510 35.79 -12.27 35.66
C LYS A 510 35.59 -13.71 35.16
N ALA A 511 35.89 -13.98 33.89
CA ALA A 511 35.80 -15.33 33.34
C ALA A 511 36.87 -16.28 33.93
N LEU A 512 38.08 -15.79 34.20
CA LEU A 512 39.15 -16.57 34.86
C LEU A 512 38.94 -16.75 36.36
N GLU A 513 38.16 -15.89 37.02
CA GLU A 513 37.73 -16.11 38.41
C GLU A 513 36.81 -17.34 38.51
N VAL A 514 35.96 -17.55 37.49
CA VAL A 514 35.03 -18.68 37.42
C VAL A 514 35.70 -19.95 36.89
N ASP A 515 36.49 -19.85 35.81
CA ASP A 515 37.25 -20.96 35.23
C ASP A 515 38.73 -20.60 35.07
N PRO A 516 39.54 -20.75 36.14
CA PRO A 516 40.96 -20.36 36.14
C PRO A 516 41.84 -21.20 35.20
N HIS A 517 41.35 -22.32 34.67
CA HIS A 517 42.13 -23.26 33.86
C HIS A 517 41.77 -23.20 32.38
N ASN A 518 40.82 -22.33 32.01
CA ASN A 518 40.41 -22.14 30.63
C ASN A 518 41.56 -21.67 29.73
N ARG A 519 41.95 -22.52 28.77
CA ARG A 519 43.06 -22.24 27.84
C ARG A 519 42.72 -21.11 26.86
N GLU A 520 41.48 -21.04 26.41
CA GLU A 520 41.03 -20.06 25.42
C GLU A 520 41.03 -18.64 25.99
N ILE A 521 40.54 -18.48 27.23
CA ILE A 521 40.54 -17.19 27.92
C ILE A 521 41.96 -16.73 28.23
N LYS A 522 42.87 -17.63 28.65
CA LYS A 522 44.29 -17.30 28.86
C LYS A 522 44.98 -16.86 27.56
N SER A 523 44.65 -17.52 26.44
CA SER A 523 45.15 -17.12 25.12
C SER A 523 44.65 -15.72 24.74
N LEU A 524 43.35 -15.45 24.94
CA LEU A 524 42.76 -14.15 24.70
C LEU A 524 43.39 -13.07 25.58
N GLN A 525 43.63 -13.35 26.87
CA GLN A 525 44.32 -12.44 27.79
C GLN A 525 45.74 -12.10 27.31
N LYS A 526 46.50 -13.09 26.83
CA LYS A 526 47.85 -12.88 26.30
C LYS A 526 47.81 -11.97 25.06
N SER A 527 46.87 -12.24 24.15
CA SER A 527 46.66 -11.41 22.95
C SER A 527 46.25 -9.98 23.30
N LEU A 528 45.34 -9.80 24.27
CA LEU A 528 44.90 -8.49 24.74
C LEU A 528 46.06 -7.68 25.32
N LYS A 529 46.92 -8.30 26.15
CA LYS A 529 48.12 -7.65 26.71
C LYS A 529 49.08 -7.16 25.62
N GLN A 530 49.25 -7.93 24.55
CA GLN A 530 50.08 -7.51 23.41
C GLN A 530 49.48 -6.28 22.72
N LEU A 531 48.17 -6.30 22.44
CA LEU A 531 47.45 -5.17 21.85
C LEU A 531 47.52 -3.91 22.72
N GLN A 532 47.39 -4.05 24.05
CA GLN A 532 47.52 -2.92 24.98
C GLN A 532 48.91 -2.28 24.91
N VAL A 533 49.96 -3.09 24.88
CA VAL A 533 51.35 -2.60 24.76
C VAL A 533 51.55 -1.89 23.42
N GLU A 534 51.01 -2.42 22.34
CA GLU A 534 51.08 -1.79 21.02
C GLU A 534 50.27 -0.48 20.94
N SER A 535 49.08 -0.43 21.53
CA SER A 535 48.26 0.78 21.61
C SER A 535 48.98 1.86 22.40
N ASN A 536 49.47 1.54 23.61
CA ASN A 536 50.22 2.48 24.44
C ASN A 536 51.48 3.02 23.72
N LYS A 537 52.17 2.17 22.94
CA LYS A 537 53.30 2.60 22.10
C LYS A 537 52.86 3.54 20.96
N ARG A 538 51.72 3.28 20.34
CA ARG A 538 51.13 4.16 19.30
C ARG A 538 50.72 5.50 19.89
N ASP A 539 50.02 5.49 21.04
CA ASP A 539 49.56 6.70 21.71
C ASP A 539 50.74 7.55 22.19
N ALA A 540 51.76 6.95 22.80
CA ALA A 540 52.98 7.65 23.20
C ALA A 540 53.66 8.35 22.01
N LYS A 541 53.73 7.69 20.84
CA LYS A 541 54.25 8.29 19.60
C LYS A 541 53.36 9.42 19.10
N LEU A 542 52.04 9.23 19.11
CA LEU A 542 51.06 10.22 18.68
C LEU A 542 51.13 11.48 19.55
N TYR A 543 51.11 11.33 20.88
CA TYR A 543 51.24 12.43 21.82
C TYR A 543 52.58 13.15 21.66
N SER A 544 53.70 12.43 21.54
CA SER A 544 55.01 13.04 21.28
C SER A 544 55.02 13.90 20.00
N LYS A 545 54.36 13.44 18.93
CA LYS A 545 54.21 14.18 17.67
C LYS A 545 53.25 15.37 17.79
N MET A 546 52.19 15.27 18.58
CA MET A 546 51.26 16.38 18.84
C MET A 546 51.89 17.47 19.70
N PHE A 547 52.60 17.10 20.78
CA PHE A 547 53.32 18.04 21.64
C PHE A 547 54.42 18.80 20.88
N SER A 548 55.19 18.13 20.04
CA SER A 548 56.20 18.79 19.19
C SER A 548 55.59 19.78 18.19
N ARG A 549 54.40 19.48 17.64
CA ARG A 549 53.67 20.37 16.73
C ARG A 549 52.97 21.55 17.43
N MET A 550 52.49 21.36 18.65
CA MET A 550 51.95 22.47 19.47
C MET A 550 53.05 23.44 19.91
N SER A 551 54.25 22.93 20.14
CA SER A 551 55.44 23.74 20.47
C SER A 551 55.89 24.68 19.34
N THR A 552 55.40 24.47 18.11
CA THR A 552 55.77 25.26 16.92
C THR A 552 54.81 26.41 16.60
N HIS A 553 53.72 26.61 17.35
CA HIS A 553 52.86 27.80 17.24
C HIS A 553 53.03 28.69 18.49
N PRO A 554 53.42 29.97 18.35
CA PRO A 554 53.62 30.86 19.50
C PRO A 554 52.27 31.25 20.13
N PRO A 555 52.22 31.51 21.45
CA PRO A 555 50.98 31.92 22.11
C PRO A 555 50.51 33.28 21.59
N LEU A 556 49.20 33.39 21.28
CA LEU A 556 48.54 34.65 21.01
C LEU A 556 48.76 35.61 22.18
N VAL A 557 49.40 36.74 21.88
CA VAL A 557 49.81 37.78 22.82
C VAL A 557 48.59 38.35 23.56
N THR A 558 48.49 38.10 24.86
CA THR A 558 47.66 38.91 25.76
C THR A 558 48.35 40.25 25.99
N LYS A 559 47.83 41.33 25.38
CA LYS A 559 48.25 42.70 25.67
C LYS A 559 47.92 43.04 27.13
N LYS A 560 48.93 43.04 28.01
CA LYS A 560 48.85 43.71 29.31
C LYS A 560 48.84 45.23 29.10
N LEU A 561 47.80 45.89 29.59
CA LEU A 561 47.72 47.34 29.74
C LEU A 561 48.86 47.84 30.64
N LYS A 562 49.58 48.86 30.17
CA LYS A 562 50.60 49.59 30.94
C LYS A 562 49.92 50.37 32.06
N VAL A 563 50.37 50.16 33.29
CA VAL A 563 50.17 51.11 34.40
C VAL A 563 51.41 51.98 34.45
N GLU A 564 51.26 53.28 34.18
CA GLU A 564 52.31 54.28 34.39
C GLU A 564 52.49 54.51 35.90
N ARG A 565 53.75 54.47 36.36
CA ARG A 565 54.15 55.01 37.66
C ARG A 565 54.31 56.52 37.50
N VAL A 566 53.54 57.29 38.26
CA VAL A 566 53.83 58.69 38.55
C VAL A 566 54.57 58.70 39.88
N GLU A 567 55.81 59.20 39.87
CA GLU A 567 56.56 59.52 41.09
C GLU A 567 56.13 60.90 41.63
N ASP A 568 56.25 61.02 42.96
CA ASP A 568 55.86 62.10 43.86
C ASP A 568 56.12 63.55 43.41
N GLU A 569 55.17 64.44 43.70
CA GLU A 569 55.48 65.81 44.13
C GLU A 569 54.70 66.21 45.40
N LYS A 570 55.48 66.71 46.36
CA LYS A 570 55.13 67.32 47.63
C LYS A 570 54.04 68.41 47.51
N ARG A 571 52.99 68.34 48.33
CA ARG A 571 52.71 69.24 49.48
C ARG A 571 51.35 68.98 50.09
#